data_AF-A2FML3-F1
#
_entry.id   AF-A2FML3-F1
#
_cell.length_a   1.000
_cell.length_b   1.000
_cell.length_c   1.000
_cell.angle_alpha   90.00
_cell.angle_beta   90.00
_cell.angle_gamma   90.00
#
_symmetry.space_group_name_H-M   'P 1'
#
loop_
_entity.id
_entity.type
_entity.pdbx_description
1 polymer ?
#
loop_
_entity_poly.entity_id
_entity_poly.type
_entity_poly.pdbx_seq_one_letter_code
_entity_poly.pdbx_strand_id
1 'polypeptide(L)'
;MLRKKDRPKHYDALIDTFRYYIDLFNGLYRLKTKDEGELNSIYNKIKTLLIDSKIYRPEKMIIEIGMMAEYNNRYMKSYLFLTKLIYDDYHPEDVNVSDIFAYLFYKEYAIILKNIAETNFEYFESQHYTPDVHDEYSIYGAIMNDNLVRFIPYTECEDFNEY
;
A
#
# COMPACT_ATOMS: atom_id res chain seq x y z
N MET A 1 -2.58 -20.01 -30.81
CA MET A 1 -1.69 -20.71 -29.86
C MET A 1 -0.35 -20.00 -29.82
N LEU A 2 -0.09 -19.17 -28.81
CA LEU A 2 1.22 -18.53 -28.64
C LEU A 2 2.24 -19.59 -28.18
N ARG A 3 3.31 -19.76 -28.95
CA ARG A 3 4.45 -20.64 -28.61
C ARG A 3 4.99 -20.25 -27.23
N LYS A 4 5.00 -21.19 -26.27
CA LYS A 4 5.88 -21.10 -25.10
C LYS A 4 7.31 -21.02 -25.63
N LYS A 5 7.89 -19.83 -25.63
CA LYS A 5 9.31 -19.63 -25.89
C LYS A 5 10.03 -20.20 -24.65
N ASP A 6 10.81 -21.25 -24.82
CA ASP A 6 11.58 -21.84 -23.73
C ASP A 6 12.38 -20.75 -23.03
N ARG A 7 12.12 -20.54 -21.73
CA ARG A 7 12.92 -19.61 -20.92
C ARG A 7 14.35 -20.14 -20.87
N PRO A 8 15.37 -19.31 -21.12
CA PRO A 8 16.75 -19.75 -20.94
C PRO A 8 16.96 -20.21 -19.49
N LYS A 9 17.53 -21.41 -19.29
CA LYS A 9 17.69 -22.07 -17.98
C LYS A 9 18.34 -21.20 -16.89
N HIS A 10 19.16 -20.24 -17.30
CA HIS A 10 19.80 -19.28 -16.41
C HIS A 10 18.79 -18.32 -15.73
N TYR A 11 17.69 -17.99 -16.40
CA TYR A 11 16.62 -17.16 -15.81
C TYR A 11 15.81 -17.93 -14.77
N ASP A 12 15.51 -19.21 -15.01
CA ASP A 12 14.76 -20.02 -14.05
C ASP A 12 15.58 -20.20 -12.75
N ALA A 13 16.88 -20.49 -12.87
CA ALA A 13 17.78 -20.56 -11.71
C ALA A 13 17.88 -19.22 -10.94
N LEU A 14 17.89 -18.08 -11.64
CA LEU A 14 17.91 -16.76 -11.01
C LEU A 14 16.59 -16.47 -10.27
N ILE A 15 15.44 -16.75 -10.91
CA ILE A 15 14.12 -16.59 -10.29
C ILE A 15 14.01 -17.46 -9.03
N ASP A 16 14.50 -18.69 -9.10
CA ASP A 16 14.46 -19.61 -7.96
C ASP A 16 15.30 -19.10 -6.79
N THR A 17 16.48 -18.52 -7.08
CA THR A 17 17.36 -17.92 -6.08
C THR A 17 16.71 -16.73 -5.38
N PHE A 18 15.96 -15.90 -6.11
CA PHE A 18 15.29 -14.70 -5.58
C PHE A 18 13.80 -14.91 -5.30
N ARG A 19 13.32 -16.15 -5.26
CA ARG A 19 11.90 -16.46 -5.16
C ARG A 19 11.25 -15.84 -3.91
N TYR A 20 11.93 -15.94 -2.76
CA TYR A 20 11.43 -15.37 -1.50
C TYR A 20 11.23 -13.85 -1.59
N TYR A 21 12.13 -13.14 -2.27
CA TYR A 21 12.06 -11.70 -2.50
C TYR A 21 10.89 -11.36 -3.42
N ILE A 22 10.79 -12.08 -4.54
CA ILE A 22 9.71 -11.92 -5.52
C ILE A 22 8.35 -12.16 -4.88
N ASP A 23 8.22 -13.23 -4.09
CA ASP A 23 6.97 -13.60 -3.41
C ASP A 23 6.58 -12.57 -2.35
N LEU A 24 7.54 -12.02 -1.60
CA LEU A 24 7.29 -10.97 -0.63
C LEU A 24 6.76 -9.71 -1.31
N PHE A 25 7.44 -9.20 -2.33
CA PHE A 25 7.00 -8.00 -3.05
C PHE A 25 5.67 -8.24 -3.79
N ASN A 26 5.47 -9.39 -4.42
CA ASN A 26 4.18 -9.76 -5.01
C ASN A 26 3.05 -9.74 -3.96
N GLY A 27 3.34 -10.21 -2.74
CA GLY A 27 2.42 -10.16 -1.61
C GLY A 27 2.11 -8.74 -1.16
N LEU A 28 3.12 -7.85 -1.11
CA LEU A 28 2.93 -6.45 -0.73
C LEU A 28 2.15 -5.65 -1.79
N TYR A 29 2.43 -5.85 -3.08
CA TYR A 29 1.67 -5.23 -4.17
C TYR A 29 0.21 -5.71 -4.21
N ARG A 30 -0.06 -6.93 -3.73
CA ARG A 30 -1.39 -7.55 -3.70
C ARG A 30 -1.91 -7.70 -2.28
N LEU A 31 -1.48 -6.82 -1.37
CA LEU A 31 -1.89 -6.86 0.03
C LEU A 31 -3.40 -6.86 0.09
N LYS A 32 -3.96 -7.83 0.79
CA LYS A 32 -5.41 -8.06 0.85
C LYS A 32 -5.93 -8.32 2.25
N THR A 33 -5.21 -7.83 3.25
CA THR A 33 -5.50 -8.08 4.65
C THR A 33 -5.49 -6.78 5.44
N LYS A 34 -6.37 -6.73 6.43
CA LYS A 34 -6.44 -5.71 7.48
C LYS A 34 -6.20 -6.33 8.86
N ASP A 35 -5.95 -7.63 8.91
CA ASP A 35 -5.70 -8.35 10.16
C ASP A 35 -4.30 -8.02 10.66
N GLU A 36 -4.21 -7.48 11.88
CA GLU A 36 -2.93 -7.07 12.46
C GLU A 36 -1.98 -8.25 12.68
N GLY A 37 -2.48 -9.46 12.95
CA GLY A 37 -1.66 -10.67 13.11
C GLY A 37 -1.00 -11.08 11.79
N GLU A 38 -1.75 -11.06 10.70
CA GLU A 38 -1.22 -11.27 9.35
C GLU A 38 -0.24 -10.16 8.94
N LEU A 39 -0.56 -8.90 9.25
CA LEU A 39 0.35 -7.77 8.97
C LEU A 39 1.65 -7.87 9.77
N ASN A 40 1.60 -8.24 11.04
CA ASN A 40 2.80 -8.52 11.84
C ASN A 40 3.63 -9.66 11.23
N SER A 41 2.98 -10.69 10.71
CA SER A 41 3.67 -11.80 10.02
C SER A 41 4.35 -11.33 8.73
N ILE A 42 3.73 -10.44 7.98
CA ILE A 42 4.31 -9.79 6.79
C ILE A 42 5.49 -8.91 7.21
N TYR A 43 5.31 -8.08 8.23
CA TYR A 43 6.36 -7.23 8.78
C TYR A 43 7.60 -8.04 9.18
N ASN A 44 7.43 -9.14 9.92
CA ASN A 44 8.55 -10.00 10.31
C ASN A 44 9.32 -10.55 9.10
N LYS A 45 8.64 -10.84 7.98
CA LYS A 45 9.31 -11.23 6.74
C LYS A 45 10.08 -10.08 6.11
N ILE A 46 9.51 -8.87 6.05
CA ILE A 46 10.22 -7.66 5.59
C ILE A 46 11.48 -7.44 6.43
N LYS A 47 11.30 -7.45 7.75
CA LYS A 47 12.36 -7.25 8.74
C LYS A 47 13.53 -8.21 8.52
N THR A 48 13.26 -9.50 8.57
CA THR A 48 14.30 -10.55 8.52
C THR A 48 14.91 -10.71 7.13
N LEU A 49 14.09 -10.69 6.07
CA LEU A 49 14.56 -11.00 4.71
C LEU A 49 15.12 -9.79 3.99
N LEU A 50 14.72 -8.56 4.33
CA LEU A 50 15.15 -7.36 3.61
C LEU A 50 15.99 -6.41 4.46
N ILE A 51 15.53 -6.05 5.65
CA ILE A 51 16.17 -4.99 6.45
C ILE A 51 17.38 -5.54 7.23
N ASP A 52 17.18 -6.59 8.03
CA ASP A 52 18.23 -7.20 8.85
C ASP A 52 19.30 -7.89 7.99
N SER A 53 18.90 -8.40 6.81
CA SER A 53 19.80 -8.93 5.79
C SER A 53 20.59 -7.85 5.04
N LYS A 54 20.28 -6.57 5.29
CA LYS A 54 20.91 -5.37 4.69
C LYS A 54 20.69 -5.25 3.18
N ILE A 55 19.70 -5.94 2.62
CA ILE A 55 19.30 -5.77 1.22
C ILE A 55 18.59 -4.44 1.03
N TYR A 56 17.75 -4.05 1.99
CA TYR A 56 17.05 -2.77 2.04
C TYR A 56 17.44 -1.98 3.28
N ARG A 57 17.48 -0.65 3.13
CA ARG A 57 17.45 0.25 4.28
C ARG A 57 16.00 0.49 4.72
N PRO A 58 15.74 0.74 6.01
CA PRO A 58 14.39 1.01 6.52
C PRO A 58 13.68 2.15 5.76
N GLU A 59 14.38 3.25 5.49
CA GLU A 59 13.84 4.42 4.76
C GLU A 59 13.37 4.01 3.37
N LYS A 60 14.19 3.21 2.67
CA LYS A 60 13.88 2.75 1.32
C LYS A 60 12.67 1.80 1.32
N MET A 61 12.53 0.96 2.35
CA MET A 61 11.37 0.08 2.49
C MET A 61 10.08 0.88 2.71
N ILE A 62 10.11 1.93 3.53
CA ILE A 62 8.95 2.81 3.73
C ILE A 62 8.55 3.51 2.42
N ILE A 63 9.53 3.98 1.63
CA ILE A 63 9.25 4.58 0.32
C ILE A 63 8.54 3.60 -0.60
N GLU A 64 9.00 2.35 -0.68
CA GLU A 64 8.35 1.31 -1.51
C GLU A 64 6.93 1.00 -1.01
N ILE A 65 6.72 0.91 0.31
CA ILE A 65 5.39 0.72 0.90
C ILE A 65 4.45 1.88 0.56
N GLY A 66 4.93 3.12 0.70
CA GLY A 66 4.16 4.32 0.37
C GLY A 66 3.72 4.32 -1.10
N MET A 67 4.63 3.99 -2.02
CA MET A 67 4.31 3.85 -3.44
C MET A 67 3.26 2.76 -3.70
N MET A 68 3.34 1.60 -3.02
CA MET A 68 2.35 0.53 -3.18
C MET A 68 0.97 0.95 -2.64
N ALA A 69 0.94 1.71 -1.56
CA ALA A 69 -0.30 2.14 -0.93
C ALA A 69 -1.15 3.02 -1.85
N GLU A 70 -0.52 3.87 -2.67
CA GLU A 70 -1.18 4.75 -3.65
C GLU A 70 -1.91 3.99 -4.77
N TYR A 71 -1.50 2.74 -5.05
CA TYR A 71 -2.14 1.90 -6.06
C TYR A 71 -3.09 0.86 -5.46
N ASN A 72 -3.11 0.71 -4.13
CA ASN A 72 -3.95 -0.25 -3.42
C ASN A 72 -4.69 0.40 -2.25
N ASN A 73 -5.41 1.47 -2.57
CA ASN A 73 -6.13 2.37 -1.66
C ASN A 73 -7.01 1.66 -0.62
N ARG A 74 -7.61 0.52 -0.97
CA ARG A 74 -8.45 -0.29 -0.06
C ARG A 74 -7.74 -0.67 1.23
N TYR A 75 -6.42 -0.85 1.17
CA TYR A 75 -5.59 -1.32 2.26
C TYR A 75 -4.62 -0.23 2.76
N MET A 76 -4.95 1.05 2.53
CA MET A 76 -4.14 2.19 2.98
C MET A 76 -3.74 2.07 4.45
N LYS A 77 -4.70 1.83 5.36
CA LYS A 77 -4.41 1.60 6.81
C LYS A 77 -3.42 0.47 7.06
N SER A 78 -3.52 -0.63 6.31
CA SER A 78 -2.59 -1.75 6.44
C SER A 78 -1.17 -1.36 6.05
N TYR A 79 -1.00 -0.54 5.00
CA TYR A 79 0.32 -0.01 4.63
C TYR A 79 0.85 1.00 5.64
N LEU A 80 0.00 1.89 6.17
CA LEU A 80 0.38 2.80 7.26
C LEU A 80 0.84 2.03 8.50
N PHE A 81 0.15 0.94 8.85
CA PHE A 81 0.52 0.07 9.96
C PHE A 81 1.87 -0.63 9.73
N LEU A 82 2.12 -1.18 8.53
CA LEU A 82 3.43 -1.74 8.18
C LEU A 82 4.54 -0.70 8.27
N THR A 83 4.30 0.52 7.79
CA THR A 83 5.23 1.64 7.93
C THR A 83 5.48 1.99 9.39
N LYS A 84 4.44 1.99 10.24
CA LYS A 84 4.56 2.26 11.67
C LYS A 84 5.45 1.25 12.37
N LEU A 85 5.31 -0.04 12.07
CA LEU A 85 6.18 -1.09 12.61
C LEU A 85 7.64 -0.89 12.21
N ILE A 86 7.91 -0.54 10.95
CA ILE A 86 9.28 -0.23 10.49
C ILE A 86 9.80 1.03 11.20
N TYR A 87 8.98 2.06 11.34
CA TYR A 87 9.36 3.29 12.00
C TYR A 87 9.71 3.06 13.47
N ASP A 88 8.91 2.29 14.20
CA ASP A 88 9.12 2.01 15.62
C ASP A 88 10.39 1.20 15.89
N ASP A 89 10.73 0.26 15.01
CA ASP A 89 11.92 -0.57 15.19
C ASP A 89 13.21 0.15 14.76
N TYR A 90 13.14 1.01 13.74
CA TYR A 90 14.35 1.53 13.08
C TYR A 90 14.51 3.05 13.11
N HIS A 91 13.45 3.81 13.42
CA HIS A 91 13.43 5.27 13.47
C HIS A 91 14.11 5.95 12.27
N PRO A 92 13.73 5.61 11.03
CA PRO A 92 14.34 6.18 9.83
C PRO A 92 14.11 7.70 9.75
N GLU A 93 15.16 8.41 9.37
CA GLU A 93 15.13 9.84 9.07
C GLU A 93 15.03 10.04 7.54
N ASP A 94 14.55 11.21 7.10
CA ASP A 94 14.52 11.63 5.69
C ASP A 94 13.76 10.70 4.72
N VAL A 95 12.57 10.24 5.13
CA VAL A 95 11.74 9.37 4.29
C VAL A 95 11.00 10.19 3.22
N ASN A 96 11.47 10.15 1.97
CA ASN A 96 10.84 10.85 0.85
C ASN A 96 9.65 10.08 0.24
N VAL A 97 8.55 9.95 0.99
CA VAL A 97 7.25 9.47 0.51
C VAL A 97 6.44 10.59 -0.14
N SER A 98 5.30 10.27 -0.77
CA SER A 98 4.35 11.27 -1.24
C SER A 98 3.75 12.07 -0.08
N ASP A 99 3.35 13.30 -0.37
CA ASP A 99 2.78 14.21 0.62
C ASP A 99 1.47 13.67 1.20
N ILE A 100 0.66 13.02 0.36
CA ILE A 100 -0.58 12.38 0.82
C ILE A 100 -0.29 11.23 1.80
N PHE A 101 0.68 10.36 1.51
CA PHE A 101 1.00 9.26 2.40
C PHE A 101 1.58 9.76 3.72
N ALA A 102 2.48 10.74 3.68
CA ALA A 102 3.00 11.40 4.88
C ALA A 102 1.89 12.06 5.72
N TYR A 103 0.94 12.73 5.05
CA TYR A 103 -0.20 13.36 5.71
C TYR A 103 -1.06 12.32 6.43
N LEU A 104 -1.46 11.25 5.74
CA LEU A 104 -2.29 10.20 6.30
C LEU A 104 -1.59 9.49 7.47
N PHE A 105 -0.29 9.26 7.37
CA PHE A 105 0.50 8.69 8.47
C PHE A 105 0.54 9.60 9.69
N TYR A 106 0.71 10.90 9.49
CA TYR A 106 0.65 11.89 10.56
C TYR A 106 -0.75 11.93 11.21
N LYS A 107 -1.83 11.86 10.43
CA LYS A 107 -3.19 11.85 10.98
C LYS A 107 -3.48 10.61 11.83
N GLU A 108 -2.94 9.46 11.44
CA GLU A 108 -3.17 8.19 12.16
C GLU A 108 -2.32 8.08 13.43
N TYR A 109 -1.03 8.49 13.37
CA TYR A 109 -0.06 8.19 14.43
C TYR A 109 0.59 9.42 15.09
N ALA A 110 0.29 10.63 14.63
CA ALA A 110 0.92 11.88 15.06
C ALA A 110 2.45 11.91 14.91
N ILE A 111 2.99 11.17 13.92
CA ILE A 111 4.42 11.09 13.60
C ILE A 111 4.67 11.73 12.23
N ILE A 112 5.74 12.52 12.13
CA ILE A 112 6.13 13.19 10.89
C ILE A 112 7.20 12.33 10.18
N LEU A 113 6.83 11.68 9.07
CA LEU A 113 7.78 10.97 8.20
C LEU A 113 8.57 11.91 7.29
N LYS A 114 7.90 13.00 6.87
CA LYS A 114 8.38 13.99 5.90
C LYS A 114 7.72 15.32 6.19
N ASN A 115 8.47 16.41 6.00
CA ASN A 115 7.89 17.75 6.01
C ASN A 115 7.01 17.96 4.77
N ILE A 116 5.75 18.32 4.99
CA ILE A 116 4.76 18.59 3.94
C ILE A 116 4.64 20.11 3.81
N ALA A 117 4.50 20.62 2.58
CA ALA A 117 4.24 22.04 2.36
C ALA A 117 2.90 22.44 3.01
N GLU A 118 2.86 23.60 3.68
CA GLU A 118 1.66 24.10 4.38
C GLU A 118 0.43 24.13 3.47
N THR A 119 0.60 24.57 2.21
CA THR A 119 -0.47 24.58 1.20
C THR A 119 -1.03 23.18 0.91
N ASN A 120 -0.19 22.14 0.91
CA ASN A 120 -0.63 20.77 0.67
C ASN A 120 -1.36 20.24 1.92
N PHE A 121 -0.85 20.55 3.12
CA PHE A 121 -1.48 20.17 4.37
C PHE A 121 -2.88 20.80 4.51
N GLU A 122 -3.00 22.11 4.29
CA GLU A 122 -4.28 22.83 4.30
C GLU A 122 -5.25 22.27 3.26
N TYR A 123 -4.76 21.95 2.06
CA TYR A 123 -5.56 21.30 1.04
C TYR A 123 -6.11 19.95 1.53
N PHE A 124 -5.26 19.07 2.07
CA PHE A 124 -5.70 17.76 2.56
C PHE A 124 -6.70 17.85 3.71
N GLU A 125 -6.51 18.79 4.64
CA GLU A 125 -7.48 19.07 5.71
C GLU A 125 -8.82 19.55 5.14
N SER A 126 -8.79 20.48 4.17
CA SER A 126 -10.01 21.02 3.55
C SER A 126 -10.81 19.96 2.77
N GLN A 127 -10.13 18.95 2.22
CA GLN A 127 -10.75 17.84 1.50
C GLN A 127 -11.12 16.66 2.40
N HIS A 128 -10.85 16.76 3.71
CA HIS A 128 -11.11 15.71 4.69
C HIS A 128 -10.49 14.36 4.31
N TYR A 129 -9.25 14.38 3.79
CA TYR A 129 -8.56 13.15 3.42
C TYR A 129 -8.33 12.24 4.62
N THR A 130 -8.62 10.95 4.42
CA THR A 130 -8.58 9.92 5.46
C THR A 130 -8.04 8.60 4.89
N PRO A 131 -7.39 7.76 5.71
CA PRO A 131 -7.02 6.40 5.30
C PRO A 131 -8.24 5.53 4.93
N ASP A 132 -9.44 5.89 5.38
CA ASP A 132 -10.71 5.30 4.97
C ASP A 132 -11.22 5.97 3.68
N VAL A 133 -10.55 5.69 2.56
CA VAL A 133 -10.65 6.44 1.28
C VAL A 133 -12.09 6.64 0.78
N HIS A 134 -12.96 5.64 0.95
CA HIS A 134 -14.35 5.72 0.51
C HIS A 134 -15.29 5.19 1.58
N ASP A 135 -16.40 5.91 1.78
CA ASP A 135 -17.53 5.42 2.56
C ASP A 135 -18.00 4.07 1.98
N GLU A 136 -18.24 3.10 2.85
CA GLU A 136 -18.68 1.74 2.49
C GLU A 136 -20.00 1.74 1.69
N TYR A 137 -20.82 2.78 1.86
CA TYR A 137 -22.11 3.02 1.19
C TYR A 137 -22.00 4.01 0.04
N SER A 138 -20.81 4.29 -0.47
CA SER A 138 -20.63 5.02 -1.73
C SER A 138 -20.46 4.05 -2.90
N ILE A 139 -20.75 4.50 -4.13
CA ILE A 139 -20.44 3.73 -5.34
C ILE A 139 -18.95 3.36 -5.42
N TYR A 140 -18.07 4.28 -5.03
CA TYR A 140 -16.63 4.05 -4.96
C TYR A 140 -16.27 3.00 -3.91
N GLY A 141 -16.93 3.01 -2.76
CA GLY A 141 -16.79 2.00 -1.73
C GLY A 141 -17.25 0.62 -2.19
N ALA A 142 -18.35 0.56 -2.97
CA ALA A 142 -18.83 -0.68 -3.59
C ALA A 142 -17.82 -1.23 -4.60
N ILE A 143 -17.28 -0.39 -5.49
CA ILE A 143 -16.23 -0.75 -6.45
C ILE A 143 -14.97 -1.23 -5.72
N MET A 144 -14.46 -0.43 -4.77
CA MET A 144 -13.24 -0.72 -4.04
C MET A 144 -13.31 -2.05 -3.29
N ASN A 145 -14.47 -2.40 -2.73
CA ASN A 145 -14.66 -3.64 -1.97
C ASN A 145 -15.18 -4.81 -2.81
N ASP A 146 -15.34 -4.66 -4.12
CA ASP A 146 -15.95 -5.66 -5.02
C ASP A 146 -17.34 -6.12 -4.52
N ASN A 147 -18.15 -5.16 -4.02
CA ASN A 147 -19.46 -5.44 -3.46
C ASN A 147 -20.56 -5.27 -4.52
N LEU A 148 -20.81 -6.36 -5.26
CA LEU A 148 -21.82 -6.39 -6.32
C LEU A 148 -23.22 -6.00 -5.84
N VAL A 149 -23.62 -6.44 -4.64
CA VAL A 149 -24.96 -6.18 -4.09
C VAL A 149 -25.20 -4.69 -3.89
N ARG A 150 -24.18 -3.96 -3.41
CA ARG A 150 -24.26 -2.51 -3.25
C ARG A 150 -24.05 -1.76 -4.56
N PHE A 151 -23.30 -2.33 -5.51
CA PHE A 151 -23.02 -1.67 -6.78
C PHE A 151 -24.23 -1.64 -7.72
N ILE A 152 -25.01 -2.72 -7.81
CA ILE A 152 -26.14 -2.86 -8.75
C ILE A 152 -27.12 -1.67 -8.69
N PRO A 153 -27.63 -1.25 -7.51
CA PRO A 153 -28.58 -0.13 -7.45
C PRO A 153 -28.06 1.19 -8.04
N TYR A 154 -26.75 1.46 -7.95
CA TYR A 154 -26.17 2.66 -8.59
C TYR A 154 -26.27 2.61 -10.11
N THR A 155 -26.13 1.42 -10.70
CA THR A 155 -26.21 1.24 -12.16
C THR A 155 -27.62 1.33 -12.70
N GLU A 156 -28.63 1.23 -11.82
CA GLU A 156 -30.06 1.30 -12.15
C GLU A 156 -30.62 2.72 -12.01
N CYS A 157 -29.86 3.68 -11.46
CA CYS A 157 -30.25 5.09 -11.43
C CYS A 157 -30.37 5.65 -12.86
N GLU A 158 -31.44 6.39 -13.15
CA GLU A 158 -31.70 6.97 -14.49
C GLU A 158 -30.51 7.78 -15.01
N ASP A 159 -29.89 8.58 -14.14
CA ASP A 159 -28.78 9.48 -14.47
C ASP A 159 -27.41 8.78 -14.57
N PHE A 160 -27.32 7.46 -14.31
CA PHE A 160 -26.02 6.77 -14.21
C PHE A 160 -25.20 6.84 -15.50
N ASN A 161 -25.86 6.88 -16.65
CA ASN A 161 -25.24 6.91 -17.97
C ASN A 161 -25.43 8.26 -18.70
N GLU A 162 -25.89 9.31 -18.02
CA GLU A 162 -26.00 10.64 -18.62
C GLU A 162 -24.63 11.34 -18.60
N TYR A 163 -24.20 11.84 -19.76
CA TYR A 163 -22.93 12.55 -20.00
C TYR A 163 -23.18 13.99 -20.42
#